data_AF-A0A930MWF4-F1
#
_entry.id   AF-A0A930MWF4-F1
#
_cell.length_a   1.000
_cell.length_b   1.000
_cell.length_c   1.000
_cell.angle_alpha   90.00
_cell.angle_beta   90.00
_cell.angle_gamma   90.00
#
_symmetry.space_group_name_H-M   'P 1'
#
loop_
_entity.id
_entity.type
_entity.pdbx_description
1 polymer ?
#
loop_
_entity_poly.entity_id
_entity_poly.type
_entity_poly.pdbx_seq_one_letter_code
_entity_poly.pdbx_strand_id
1 'polypeptide(L)'
;MAYWESYEEFTEKFKHRMTTDDCYTPEPVYEAVKRWAVREYGREYGIDESRIVRPFYPGGDYERYDYQKGCVVLDNPPFSKLKTIIRFYDEREIDYFLFAPTLTILSTINGTGASGIVAAIKAKYENGATVNTSFVSNMEPALVRSAPALRNEVERAQREQKGRRTPAQKPNGQRYEYPEEVLRSMDIAAYSRAQIDFRVPREDGMIIWRLDEQRAAGKELFGRGVLLSQKGHKARVAADARLREARKVIRWELSERERKIIDEMSRKGGEAEEL
;
A
#
# COMPACT_ATOMS: atom_id res chain seq x y z
N MET A 1 6.42 -31.27 26.43
CA MET A 1 5.97 -31.96 25.20
C MET A 1 4.63 -32.59 25.50
N ALA A 2 3.59 -32.29 24.70
CA ALA A 2 2.34 -33.04 24.80
C ALA A 2 2.64 -34.52 24.45
N TYR A 3 1.93 -35.45 25.09
CA TYR A 3 2.25 -36.90 25.09
C TYR A 3 2.14 -37.61 23.72
N TRP A 4 1.87 -36.86 22.64
CA TRP A 4 1.56 -37.36 21.31
C TRP A 4 2.23 -36.59 20.17
N GLU A 5 3.18 -35.69 20.47
CA GLU A 5 3.94 -34.98 19.43
C GLU A 5 5.26 -35.69 19.15
N SER A 6 5.54 -35.95 17.88
CA SER A 6 6.84 -36.47 17.44
C SER A 6 7.93 -35.41 17.63
N TYR A 7 9.19 -35.86 17.79
CA TYR A 7 10.34 -34.95 17.89
C TYR A 7 10.49 -34.05 16.65
N GLU A 8 10.13 -34.55 15.47
CA GLU A 8 10.09 -33.77 14.23
C GLU A 8 9.02 -32.68 14.28
N GLU A 9 7.78 -32.98 14.70
CA GLU A 9 6.72 -31.96 14.86
C GLU A 9 7.05 -30.93 15.95
N PHE A 10 7.71 -31.37 17.03
CA PHE A 10 8.18 -30.47 18.08
C PHE A 10 9.25 -29.51 17.55
N THR A 11 10.26 -30.02 16.82
CA THR A 11 11.33 -29.19 16.25
C THR A 11 10.83 -28.29 15.12
N GLU A 12 9.82 -28.71 14.35
CA GLU A 12 9.21 -27.90 13.29
C GLU A 12 8.55 -26.62 13.81
N LYS A 13 8.01 -26.63 15.03
CA LYS A 13 7.44 -25.43 15.67
C LYS A 13 8.49 -24.39 16.04
N PHE A 14 9.75 -24.80 16.19
CA PHE A 14 10.88 -23.92 16.48
C PHE A 14 11.72 -23.60 15.23
N LYS A 15 11.47 -24.25 14.08
CA LYS A 15 12.02 -23.80 12.81
C LYS A 15 11.45 -22.42 12.50
N HIS A 16 12.32 -21.46 12.26
CA HIS A 16 11.93 -20.09 11.94
C HIS A 16 10.98 -20.10 10.74
N ARG A 17 9.69 -19.82 10.96
CA ARG A 17 8.75 -19.60 9.86
C ARG A 17 9.21 -18.34 9.16
N MET A 18 9.72 -18.46 7.93
CA MET A 18 10.05 -17.30 7.10
C MET A 18 8.84 -16.38 7.09
N THR A 19 9.00 -15.25 7.76
CA THR A 19 7.99 -14.21 7.76
C THR A 19 8.03 -13.52 6.39
N THR A 20 7.04 -12.70 6.06
CA THR A 20 7.13 -11.84 4.87
C THR A 20 8.37 -10.96 4.85
N ASP A 21 9.01 -10.79 6.00
CA ASP A 21 10.25 -10.06 6.21
C ASP A 21 11.51 -10.83 5.74
N ASP A 22 11.40 -12.15 5.50
CA ASP A 22 12.52 -13.04 5.13
C ASP A 22 12.46 -13.52 3.67
N CYS A 23 11.56 -12.96 2.86
CA CYS A 23 11.27 -13.45 1.51
C CYS A 23 11.67 -12.46 0.43
N TYR A 24 12.33 -12.96 -0.62
CA TYR A 24 12.68 -12.13 -1.75
C TYR A 24 11.44 -11.67 -2.52
N THR A 25 11.54 -10.46 -3.04
CA THR A 25 10.57 -9.95 -4.02
C THR A 25 10.76 -10.74 -5.32
N PRO A 26 9.69 -11.22 -5.97
CA PRO A 26 9.81 -11.89 -7.25
C PRO A 26 10.59 -11.05 -8.26
N GLU A 27 11.56 -11.67 -8.95
CA GLU A 27 12.49 -10.97 -9.83
C GLU A 27 11.81 -10.01 -10.84
N PRO A 28 10.73 -10.39 -11.55
CA PRO A 28 10.08 -9.47 -12.49
C PRO A 28 9.45 -8.25 -11.84
N VAL A 29 9.00 -8.39 -10.58
CA VAL A 29 8.46 -7.27 -9.79
C VAL A 29 9.62 -6.37 -9.38
N TYR A 30 10.69 -6.94 -8.83
CA TYR A 30 11.86 -6.17 -8.40
C TYR A 30 12.46 -5.38 -9.57
N GLU A 31 12.70 -6.01 -10.71
CA GLU A 31 13.27 -5.37 -11.90
C GLU A 31 12.37 -4.27 -12.48
N ALA A 32 11.04 -4.44 -12.44
CA ALA A 32 10.11 -3.37 -12.82
C ALA A 32 10.17 -2.17 -11.87
N VAL A 33 10.29 -2.42 -10.57
CA VAL A 33 10.46 -1.36 -9.56
C VAL A 33 11.80 -0.65 -9.75
N LYS A 34 12.89 -1.40 -9.93
CA LYS A 34 14.24 -0.88 -10.15
C LYS A 34 14.30 0.04 -11.36
N ARG A 35 13.81 -0.42 -12.53
CA ARG A 35 13.77 0.39 -13.75
C ARG A 35 12.94 1.66 -13.57
N TRP A 36 11.80 1.58 -12.90
CA TRP A 36 10.98 2.75 -12.64
C TRP A 36 11.70 3.75 -11.73
N ALA A 37 12.31 3.29 -10.63
CA ALA A 37 13.02 4.14 -9.67
C ALA A 37 14.23 4.83 -10.31
N VAL A 38 15.05 4.09 -11.07
CA VAL A 38 16.18 4.64 -11.83
C VAL A 38 15.69 5.70 -12.82
N ARG A 39 14.57 5.49 -13.51
CA ARG A 39 14.05 6.47 -14.47
C ARG A 39 13.46 7.71 -13.79
N GLU A 40 12.73 7.52 -12.69
CA GLU A 40 12.06 8.61 -11.97
C GLU A 40 13.09 9.53 -11.29
N TYR A 41 14.10 8.97 -10.63
CA TYR A 41 15.06 9.72 -9.83
C TYR A 41 16.42 9.87 -10.49
N GLY A 42 16.75 9.10 -11.53
CA GLY A 42 18.09 9.10 -12.14
C GLY A 42 18.52 10.44 -12.75
N ARG A 43 17.57 11.29 -13.19
CA ARG A 43 17.90 12.62 -13.72
C ARG A 43 18.19 13.66 -12.65
N GLU A 44 17.49 13.58 -11.51
CA GLU A 44 17.53 14.60 -10.45
C GLU A 44 18.51 14.21 -9.33
N TYR A 45 18.60 12.91 -9.02
CA TYR A 45 19.42 12.34 -7.95
C TYR A 45 20.62 11.55 -8.47
N GLY A 46 20.75 11.40 -9.80
CA GLY A 46 21.90 10.72 -10.39
C GLY A 46 21.99 9.23 -10.03
N ILE A 47 20.86 8.56 -9.77
CA ILE A 47 20.84 7.12 -9.47
C ILE A 47 21.55 6.36 -10.58
N ASP A 48 22.74 5.87 -10.26
CA ASP A 48 23.49 4.93 -11.06
C ASP A 48 22.97 3.52 -10.75
N GLU A 49 22.38 2.87 -11.74
CA GLU A 49 21.84 1.50 -11.59
C GLU A 49 22.90 0.52 -11.07
N SER A 50 24.18 0.74 -11.39
CA SER A 50 25.29 -0.10 -10.91
C SER A 50 25.63 0.11 -9.42
N ARG A 51 25.12 1.18 -8.81
CA ARG A 51 25.29 1.51 -7.37
C ARG A 51 24.08 1.15 -6.53
N ILE A 52 23.09 0.46 -7.10
CA ILE A 52 21.96 -0.07 -6.35
C ILE A 52 22.41 -1.26 -5.51
N VAL A 53 22.16 -1.21 -4.20
CA VAL A 53 22.55 -2.24 -3.26
C VAL A 53 21.34 -2.89 -2.59
N ARG A 54 21.48 -4.18 -2.24
CA ARG A 54 20.46 -5.02 -1.62
C ARG A 54 20.97 -5.66 -0.33
N PRO A 55 21.01 -4.92 0.79
CA PRO A 55 21.59 -5.39 2.04
C PRO A 55 20.67 -6.36 2.81
N PHE A 56 19.44 -6.60 2.35
CA PHE A 56 18.48 -7.49 3.02
C PHE A 56 18.44 -8.86 2.34
N TYR A 57 19.21 -9.79 2.90
CA TYR A 57 19.26 -11.18 2.50
C TYR A 57 19.42 -12.09 3.74
N PRO A 58 19.13 -13.40 3.66
CA PRO A 58 19.28 -14.31 4.79
C PRO A 58 20.70 -14.28 5.38
N GLY A 59 20.81 -13.96 6.67
CA GLY A 59 22.10 -13.81 7.37
C GLY A 59 22.81 -12.48 7.11
N GLY A 60 22.22 -11.56 6.34
CA GLY A 60 22.74 -10.22 6.12
C GLY A 60 22.59 -9.31 7.33
N ASP A 61 23.53 -8.38 7.48
CA ASP A 61 23.52 -7.33 8.49
C ASP A 61 23.59 -5.97 7.79
N TYR A 62 22.43 -5.35 7.60
CA TYR A 62 22.34 -4.05 6.94
C TYR A 62 23.07 -2.95 7.73
N GLU A 63 23.29 -3.11 9.04
CA GLU A 63 23.99 -2.10 9.83
C GLU A 63 25.51 -2.12 9.60
N ARG A 64 26.05 -3.27 9.17
CA ARG A 64 27.47 -3.48 8.86
C ARG A 64 27.76 -3.57 7.36
N TYR A 65 26.77 -3.35 6.52
CA TYR A 65 26.94 -3.35 5.07
C TYR A 65 27.85 -2.18 4.64
N ASP A 66 28.72 -2.42 3.66
CA ASP A 66 29.63 -1.41 3.13
C ASP A 66 28.92 -0.51 2.11
N TYR A 67 28.31 0.57 2.61
CA TYR A 67 27.60 1.57 1.81
C TYR A 67 28.58 2.53 1.14
N GLN A 68 28.95 2.22 -0.09
CA GLN A 68 29.77 3.09 -0.93
C GLN A 68 29.06 4.42 -1.19
N LYS A 69 29.81 5.54 -1.21
CA LYS A 69 29.24 6.88 -1.44
C LYS A 69 28.40 6.91 -2.71
N GLY A 70 27.18 7.44 -2.61
CA GLY A 70 26.23 7.53 -3.72
C GLY A 70 25.55 6.20 -4.08
N CYS A 71 25.62 5.18 -3.22
CA CYS A 71 24.77 4.00 -3.36
C CYS A 71 23.33 4.32 -3.00
N VAL A 72 22.40 3.59 -3.63
CA VAL A 72 20.98 3.64 -3.29
C VAL A 72 20.55 2.26 -2.84
N VAL A 73 19.95 2.20 -1.65
CA VAL A 73 19.34 0.96 -1.16
C VAL A 73 17.98 0.78 -1.82
N LEU A 74 17.87 -0.11 -2.80
CA LEU A 74 16.59 -0.49 -3.39
C LEU A 74 16.32 -1.94 -3.05
N ASP A 75 15.49 -2.18 -2.04
CA ASP A 75 15.32 -3.55 -1.53
C ASP A 75 14.03 -3.75 -0.73
N ASN A 76 13.77 -5.01 -0.39
CA ASN A 76 12.64 -5.44 0.43
C ASN A 76 13.08 -5.74 1.88
N PRO A 77 13.09 -4.74 2.78
CA PRO A 77 13.49 -4.93 4.17
C PRO A 77 12.43 -5.67 4.98
N PRO A 78 12.80 -6.16 6.19
CA PRO A 78 11.83 -6.63 7.16
C PRO A 78 10.85 -5.51 7.55
N PHE A 79 9.56 -5.69 7.24
CA PHE A 79 8.54 -4.67 7.46
C PHE A 79 8.33 -4.36 8.94
N SER A 80 8.55 -5.34 9.82
CA SER A 80 8.48 -5.16 11.28
C SER A 80 9.51 -4.16 11.82
N LYS A 81 10.64 -3.97 11.13
CA LYS A 81 11.74 -3.06 11.52
C LYS A 81 11.89 -1.86 10.58
N LEU A 82 11.00 -1.71 9.61
CA LEU A 82 11.13 -0.72 8.52
C LEU A 82 11.36 0.70 9.03
N LYS A 83 10.68 1.12 10.10
CA LYS A 83 10.88 2.45 10.68
C LYS A 83 12.27 2.64 11.29
N THR A 84 12.82 1.62 11.93
CA THR A 84 14.18 1.63 12.47
C THR A 84 15.20 1.71 11.35
N ILE A 85 15.00 0.93 10.29
CA ILE A 85 15.85 0.92 9.08
C ILE A 85 15.86 2.29 8.40
N ILE A 86 14.68 2.92 8.24
CA ILE A 86 14.58 4.27 7.68
C ILE A 86 15.39 5.26 8.51
N ARG A 87 15.26 5.24 9.84
CA ARG A 87 16.03 6.14 10.71
C ARG A 87 17.53 5.91 10.58
N PHE A 88 17.95 4.65 10.51
CA PHE A 88 19.36 4.29 10.30
C PHE A 88 19.91 4.91 9.01
N TYR A 89 19.16 4.84 7.91
CA TYR A 89 19.55 5.44 6.63
C TYR A 89 19.47 6.97 6.63
N ASP A 90 18.40 7.54 7.19
CA ASP A 90 18.24 9.00 7.33
C ASP A 90 19.42 9.60 8.12
N GLU A 91 19.82 9.00 9.24
CA GLU A 91 20.94 9.46 10.10
C GLU A 91 22.32 9.35 9.44
N ARG A 92 22.45 8.50 8.42
CA ARG A 92 23.70 8.24 7.69
C ARG A 92 23.71 8.86 6.29
N GLU A 93 22.66 9.60 5.95
CA GLU A 93 22.49 10.20 4.62
C GLU A 93 22.59 9.16 3.49
N ILE A 94 22.05 7.96 3.72
CA ILE A 94 21.99 6.88 2.74
C ILE A 94 20.68 6.99 1.97
N ASP A 95 20.77 7.13 0.66
CA ASP A 95 19.59 7.14 -0.20
C ASP A 95 18.93 5.77 -0.29
N TYR A 96 17.60 5.75 -0.25
CA TYR A 96 16.86 4.50 -0.29
C TYR A 96 15.53 4.59 -1.04
N PHE A 97 15.12 3.44 -1.59
CA PHE A 97 13.81 3.17 -2.14
C PHE A 97 13.36 1.78 -1.68
N LEU A 98 12.66 1.73 -0.55
CA LEU A 98 12.35 0.48 0.14
C LEU A 98 10.91 0.04 -0.11
N PHE A 99 10.70 -1.27 -0.20
CA PHE A 99 9.36 -1.84 -0.23
C PHE A 99 8.69 -1.67 1.14
N ALA A 100 7.38 -1.42 1.14
CA ALA A 100 6.60 -1.17 2.34
C ALA A 100 5.16 -1.71 2.22
N PRO A 101 4.54 -2.16 3.33
CA PRO A 101 3.12 -2.48 3.34
C PRO A 101 2.31 -1.20 3.12
N THR A 102 1.43 -1.22 2.11
CA THR A 102 0.57 -0.06 1.78
C THR A 102 -0.28 0.39 2.96
N LEU A 103 -0.73 -0.58 3.77
CA LEU A 103 -1.69 -0.33 4.84
C LEU A 103 -1.08 0.46 6.00
N THR A 104 0.19 0.23 6.31
CA THR A 104 0.90 0.85 7.45
C THR A 104 1.88 1.93 7.02
N ILE A 105 1.94 2.28 5.73
CA ILE A 105 2.93 3.21 5.18
C ILE A 105 2.96 4.58 5.89
N LEU A 106 1.80 5.12 6.29
CA LEU A 106 1.75 6.40 7.01
C LEU A 106 2.29 6.27 8.43
N SER A 107 2.07 5.12 9.10
CA SER A 107 2.72 4.80 10.38
C SER A 107 4.24 4.73 10.26
N THR A 108 4.72 4.12 9.17
CA THR A 108 6.13 3.94 8.87
C THR A 108 6.85 5.28 8.72
N ILE A 109 6.31 6.18 7.89
CA ILE A 109 6.95 7.47 7.58
C ILE A 109 6.72 8.54 8.66
N ASN A 110 5.82 8.30 9.62
CA ASN A 110 5.51 9.29 10.65
C ASN A 110 6.72 9.63 11.52
N GLY A 111 7.21 10.87 11.44
CA GLY A 111 8.37 11.33 12.21
C GLY A 111 9.69 10.75 11.69
N THR A 112 9.79 10.51 10.37
CA THR A 112 11.03 10.20 9.65
C THR A 112 11.20 11.15 8.45
N GLY A 113 12.36 11.13 7.80
CA GLY A 113 12.61 11.86 6.56
C GLY A 113 11.94 11.21 5.33
N ALA A 114 11.36 10.03 5.49
CA ALA A 114 10.75 9.27 4.40
C ALA A 114 9.48 9.91 3.83
N SER A 115 9.22 9.57 2.57
CA SER A 115 7.99 9.84 1.83
C SER A 115 7.26 8.55 1.50
N GLY A 116 5.93 8.59 1.46
CA GLY A 116 5.10 7.45 1.10
C GLY A 116 4.72 7.43 -0.38
N ILE A 117 5.19 6.44 -1.14
CA ILE A 117 4.93 6.27 -2.57
C ILE A 117 3.94 5.11 -2.75
N VAL A 118 2.67 5.45 -2.90
CA VAL A 118 1.56 4.49 -2.77
C VAL A 118 1.19 3.90 -4.13
N ALA A 119 1.83 2.79 -4.51
CA ALA A 119 1.47 2.05 -5.74
C ALA A 119 0.36 1.02 -5.51
N ALA A 120 0.29 0.45 -4.30
CA ALA A 120 -0.68 -0.57 -3.89
C ALA A 120 -0.75 -1.80 -4.83
N ILE A 121 0.41 -2.35 -5.13
CA ILE A 121 0.60 -3.53 -5.99
C ILE A 121 0.35 -4.79 -5.19
N LYS A 122 -0.39 -5.75 -5.75
CA LYS A 122 -0.55 -7.07 -5.13
C LYS A 122 0.65 -7.95 -5.50
N ALA A 123 1.71 -7.89 -4.70
CA ALA A 123 2.88 -8.75 -4.85
C ALA A 123 2.64 -10.08 -4.12
N LYS A 124 2.93 -11.20 -4.79
CA LYS A 124 2.97 -12.53 -4.17
C LYS A 124 4.43 -12.85 -3.89
N TYR A 125 4.80 -12.98 -2.62
CA TYR A 125 6.17 -13.28 -2.19
C TYR A 125 6.41 -14.78 -2.21
N GLU A 126 7.68 -15.19 -2.10
CA GLU A 126 8.09 -16.60 -2.17
C GLU A 126 7.44 -17.49 -1.11
N ASN A 127 7.20 -16.96 0.11
CA ASN A 127 6.40 -17.65 1.14
C ASN A 127 4.91 -17.80 0.81
N GLY A 128 4.46 -17.39 -0.37
CA GLY A 128 3.07 -17.47 -0.80
C GLY A 128 2.18 -16.33 -0.31
N ALA A 129 2.66 -15.46 0.57
CA ALA A 129 1.90 -14.31 1.05
C ALA A 129 1.63 -13.33 -0.09
N THR A 130 0.38 -12.87 -0.20
CA THR A 130 0.01 -11.80 -1.13
C THR A 130 -0.17 -10.51 -0.35
N VAL A 131 0.78 -9.59 -0.45
CA VAL A 131 0.77 -8.32 0.30
C VAL A 131 0.53 -7.15 -0.65
N ASN A 132 -0.31 -6.23 -0.22
CA ASN A 132 -0.51 -4.96 -0.92
C ASN A 132 0.69 -4.05 -0.65
N THR A 133 1.58 -3.96 -1.63
CA THR A 133 2.92 -3.39 -1.53
C THR A 133 2.99 -2.01 -2.16
N SER A 134 3.62 -1.09 -1.45
CA SER A 134 3.94 0.28 -1.84
C SER A 134 5.41 0.54 -1.47
N PHE A 135 5.88 1.79 -1.51
CA PHE A 135 7.31 2.09 -1.34
C PHE A 135 7.52 3.32 -0.47
N VAL A 136 8.68 3.39 0.18
CA VAL A 136 9.13 4.56 0.93
C VAL A 136 10.51 5.00 0.45
N SER A 137 10.74 6.29 0.38
CA SER A 137 12.02 6.85 -0.08
C SER A 137 12.28 8.20 0.58
N ASN A 138 13.54 8.51 0.89
CA ASN A 138 13.99 9.86 1.27
C ASN A 138 14.25 10.76 0.04
N MET A 139 14.34 10.20 -1.16
CA MET A 139 14.55 10.95 -2.42
C MET A 139 13.26 11.58 -2.98
N GLU A 140 12.08 11.29 -2.42
CA GLU A 140 10.83 11.92 -2.85
C GLU A 140 10.53 13.17 -2.02
N PRO A 141 10.38 14.36 -2.63
CA PRO A 141 10.12 15.59 -1.89
C PRO A 141 8.71 15.66 -1.27
N ALA A 142 7.70 15.05 -1.88
CA ALA A 142 6.33 15.05 -1.35
C ALA A 142 6.18 14.15 -0.12
N LEU A 143 5.37 14.53 0.87
CA LEU A 143 5.07 13.66 2.02
C LEU A 143 4.50 12.31 1.57
N VAL A 144 3.54 12.35 0.66
CA VAL A 144 2.95 11.18 0.02
C VAL A 144 2.59 11.45 -1.43
N ARG A 145 2.65 10.41 -2.26
CA ARG A 145 2.15 10.44 -3.64
C ARG A 145 1.51 9.14 -4.08
N SER A 146 0.64 9.23 -5.07
CA SER A 146 0.26 8.07 -5.89
C SER A 146 1.40 7.73 -6.87
N ALA A 147 1.39 6.51 -7.37
CA ALA A 147 2.39 5.99 -8.30
C ALA A 147 1.75 5.14 -9.40
N PRO A 148 0.88 5.72 -10.25
CA PRO A 148 0.16 4.97 -11.29
C PRO A 148 1.08 4.38 -12.36
N ALA A 149 2.14 5.09 -12.76
CA ALA A 149 3.11 4.60 -13.74
C ALA A 149 3.85 3.35 -13.22
N LEU A 150 4.38 3.41 -11.99
CA LEU A 150 5.01 2.27 -11.31
C LEU A 150 4.07 1.08 -11.22
N ARG A 151 2.82 1.34 -10.81
CA ARG A 151 1.78 0.31 -10.74
C ARG A 151 1.60 -0.41 -12.07
N ASN A 152 1.49 0.33 -13.18
CA ASN A 152 1.29 -0.28 -14.51
C ASN A 152 2.48 -1.12 -14.95
N GLU A 153 3.71 -0.67 -14.70
CA GLU A 153 4.91 -1.42 -15.05
C GLU A 153 4.99 -2.75 -14.32
N VAL A 154 4.70 -2.74 -13.02
CA VAL A 154 4.70 -3.97 -12.22
C VAL A 154 3.51 -4.86 -12.58
N GLU A 155 2.31 -4.29 -12.81
CA GLU A 155 1.16 -5.07 -13.27
C GLU A 155 1.42 -5.72 -14.65
N ARG A 156 2.13 -5.05 -15.55
CA ARG A 156 2.58 -5.62 -16.84
C ARG A 156 3.54 -6.79 -16.60
N ALA A 157 4.57 -6.60 -15.78
CA ALA A 157 5.52 -7.66 -15.43
C ALA A 157 4.82 -8.87 -14.76
N GLN A 158 3.76 -8.64 -13.99
CA GLN A 158 2.97 -9.70 -13.34
C GLN A 158 1.95 -10.39 -14.27
N ARG A 159 1.52 -9.75 -15.37
CA ARG A 159 0.58 -10.36 -16.33
C ARG A 159 1.21 -11.50 -17.10
N GLU A 160 2.53 -11.48 -17.26
CA GLU A 160 3.32 -12.56 -17.87
C GLU A 160 3.42 -13.81 -16.97
N GLN A 161 2.97 -13.74 -15.70
CA GLN A 161 3.05 -14.81 -14.71
C GLN A 161 1.70 -15.40 -14.24
N LYS A 162 0.53 -15.00 -14.80
CA LYS A 162 -0.77 -15.41 -14.24
C LYS A 162 -1.70 -16.19 -15.18
N GLY A 163 -2.00 -17.44 -14.77
CA GLY A 163 -3.28 -18.12 -14.99
C GLY A 163 -4.43 -17.55 -14.11
N ARG A 164 -5.64 -18.10 -14.29
CA ARG A 164 -6.93 -17.57 -13.77
C ARG A 164 -6.96 -17.24 -12.27
N ARG A 165 -7.62 -16.12 -11.95
CA ARG A 165 -7.86 -15.61 -10.59
C ARG A 165 -9.16 -16.18 -10.01
N THR A 166 -9.13 -16.65 -8.76
CA THR A 166 -10.31 -16.81 -7.91
C THR A 166 -10.64 -15.47 -7.20
N PRO A 167 -11.92 -15.11 -7.04
CA PRO A 167 -12.31 -13.93 -6.26
C PRO A 167 -11.98 -14.14 -4.78
N ALA A 168 -11.31 -13.17 -4.16
CA ALA A 168 -11.17 -13.13 -2.71
C ALA A 168 -12.50 -12.67 -2.06
N GLN A 169 -12.92 -13.34 -0.99
CA GLN A 169 -14.04 -12.90 -0.16
C GLN A 169 -13.77 -11.49 0.40
N LYS A 170 -14.77 -10.61 0.34
CA LYS A 170 -14.72 -9.29 0.98
C LYS A 170 -14.87 -9.49 2.49
N PRO A 171 -13.95 -8.99 3.34
CA PRO A 171 -14.17 -9.01 4.78
C PRO A 171 -15.38 -8.14 5.14
N ASN A 172 -16.23 -8.66 6.01
CA ASN A 172 -17.47 -8.02 6.48
C ASN A 172 -17.15 -6.99 7.58
N GLY A 173 -16.35 -5.97 7.24
CA GLY A 173 -15.89 -4.94 8.17
C GLY A 173 -16.78 -3.71 8.20
N GLN A 174 -16.92 -3.08 9.37
CA GLN A 174 -17.62 -1.81 9.50
C GLN A 174 -16.91 -0.72 8.69
N ARG A 175 -17.68 -0.01 7.85
CA ARG A 175 -17.17 1.04 6.98
C ARG A 175 -17.22 2.37 7.73
N TYR A 176 -16.07 2.99 7.92
CA TYR A 176 -15.97 4.34 8.46
C TYR A 176 -15.84 5.34 7.31
N GLU A 177 -16.67 6.38 7.37
CA GLU A 177 -16.53 7.60 6.57
C GLU A 177 -15.73 8.62 7.38
N TYR A 178 -14.83 9.32 6.70
CA TYR A 178 -13.93 10.31 7.30
C TYR A 178 -14.12 11.64 6.57
N PRO A 179 -13.88 12.78 7.24
CA PRO A 179 -13.90 14.08 6.59
C PRO A 179 -12.96 14.13 5.37
N GLU A 180 -13.28 14.99 4.41
CA GLU A 180 -12.50 15.12 3.17
C GLU A 180 -11.09 15.69 3.42
N GLU A 181 -10.85 16.30 4.58
CA GLU A 181 -9.55 16.77 5.04
C GLU A 181 -8.65 15.63 5.55
N VAL A 182 -9.19 14.43 5.78
CA VAL A 182 -8.45 13.26 6.30
C VAL A 182 -8.17 12.28 5.17
N LEU A 183 -6.96 12.32 4.64
CA LEU A 183 -6.50 11.45 3.57
C LEU A 183 -5.89 10.16 4.14
N ARG A 184 -6.30 8.99 3.63
CA ARG A 184 -5.74 7.69 4.05
C ARG A 184 -4.91 7.06 2.95
N SER A 185 -4.03 6.12 3.30
CA SER A 185 -3.23 5.36 2.33
C SER A 185 -4.08 4.66 1.28
N MET A 186 -5.27 4.17 1.65
CA MET A 186 -6.18 3.50 0.72
C MET A 186 -6.87 4.45 -0.27
N ASP A 187 -7.02 5.74 0.08
CA ASP A 187 -7.53 6.76 -0.82
C ASP A 187 -6.48 7.07 -1.91
N ILE A 188 -5.21 7.23 -1.51
CA ILE A 188 -4.08 7.40 -2.44
C ILE A 188 -3.91 6.17 -3.34
N ALA A 189 -4.08 4.97 -2.77
CA ALA A 189 -4.07 3.73 -3.53
C ALA A 189 -5.20 3.66 -4.57
N ALA A 190 -6.34 4.34 -4.33
CA ALA A 190 -7.41 4.43 -5.31
C ALA A 190 -7.00 5.33 -6.50
N TYR A 191 -6.28 6.42 -6.25
CA TYR A 191 -5.71 7.27 -7.30
C TYR A 191 -4.73 6.50 -8.19
N SER A 192 -3.80 5.73 -7.59
CA SER A 192 -2.88 4.88 -8.36
C SER A 192 -3.59 3.84 -9.23
N ARG A 193 -4.70 3.27 -8.76
CA ARG A 193 -5.52 2.33 -9.56
C ARG A 193 -6.25 3.02 -10.71
N ALA A 194 -6.74 4.22 -10.47
CA ALA A 194 -7.47 5.04 -11.44
C ALA A 194 -6.56 5.86 -12.35
N GLN A 195 -5.23 5.64 -12.30
CA GLN A 195 -4.26 6.36 -13.14
C GLN A 195 -4.20 7.87 -12.87
N ILE A 196 -4.47 8.27 -11.65
CA ILE A 196 -4.42 9.67 -11.20
C ILE A 196 -3.09 9.89 -10.49
N ASP A 197 -2.23 10.73 -11.08
CA ASP A 197 -1.02 11.24 -10.41
C ASP A 197 -1.43 12.34 -9.40
N PHE A 198 -1.11 12.11 -8.14
CA PHE A 198 -1.53 12.90 -7.00
C PHE A 198 -0.38 12.97 -6.00
N ARG A 199 -0.10 14.17 -5.48
CA ARG A 199 0.97 14.42 -4.51
C ARG A 199 0.48 15.35 -3.41
N VAL A 200 0.95 15.11 -2.19
CA VAL A 200 0.78 16.02 -1.05
C VAL A 200 2.18 16.49 -0.64
N PRO A 201 2.52 17.78 -0.89
CA PRO A 201 3.74 18.38 -0.36
C PRO A 201 3.82 18.27 1.16
N ARG A 202 5.04 18.30 1.74
CA ARG A 202 5.24 18.10 3.19
C ARG A 202 4.60 19.19 4.03
N GLU A 203 4.58 20.41 3.53
CA GLU A 203 3.94 21.56 4.15
C GLU A 203 2.40 21.50 4.09
N ASP A 204 1.84 20.67 3.21
CA ASP A 204 0.40 20.57 2.97
C ASP A 204 -0.25 19.36 3.66
N GLY A 205 0.50 18.60 4.47
CA GLY A 205 0.00 17.41 5.16
C GLY A 205 0.66 17.15 6.51
N MET A 206 -0.16 16.77 7.50
CA MET A 206 0.30 16.32 8.82
C MET A 206 -0.22 14.93 9.12
N ILE A 207 0.67 13.99 9.47
CA ILE A 207 0.25 12.63 9.81
C ILE A 207 -0.38 12.61 11.21
N ILE A 208 -1.58 12.03 11.28
CA ILE A 208 -2.37 11.90 12.50
C ILE A 208 -2.70 10.43 12.76
N TRP A 209 -2.75 10.07 14.04
CA TRP A 209 -3.11 8.72 14.49
C TRP A 209 -4.60 8.58 14.79
N ARG A 210 -5.28 9.69 15.13
CA ARG A 210 -6.72 9.76 15.37
C ARG A 210 -7.21 11.20 15.23
N LEU A 211 -8.51 11.36 15.02
CA LEU A 211 -9.20 12.64 15.26
C LEU A 211 -9.53 12.80 16.74
N ASP A 212 -9.69 14.05 17.20
CA ASP A 212 -10.03 14.32 18.59
C ASP A 212 -11.39 13.75 18.98
N GLU A 213 -12.36 13.76 18.07
CA GLU A 213 -13.68 13.13 18.26
C GLU A 213 -13.58 11.61 18.48
N GLN A 214 -12.56 10.96 17.90
CA GLN A 214 -12.33 9.53 18.10
C GLN A 214 -11.77 9.20 19.49
N ARG A 215 -11.29 10.20 20.26
CA ARG A 215 -10.80 10.00 21.63
C ARG A 215 -11.89 9.47 22.54
N ALA A 216 -13.07 10.09 22.49
CA ALA A 216 -14.21 9.69 23.30
C ALA A 216 -14.67 8.24 22.99
N ALA A 217 -14.48 7.80 21.74
CA ALA A 217 -14.82 6.46 21.29
C ALA A 217 -13.68 5.43 21.45
N GLY A 218 -12.49 5.84 21.92
CA GLY A 218 -11.30 4.97 21.99
C GLY A 218 -10.88 4.41 20.62
N LYS A 219 -11.14 5.15 19.54
CA LYS A 219 -10.85 4.72 18.16
C LYS A 219 -9.64 5.45 17.59
N GLU A 220 -9.01 4.81 16.61
CA GLU A 220 -7.84 5.34 15.91
C GLU A 220 -7.96 5.05 14.41
N LEU A 221 -7.22 5.81 13.61
CA LEU A 221 -7.05 5.57 12.19
C LEU A 221 -6.11 4.39 12.02
N PHE A 222 -6.65 3.23 11.64
CA PHE A 222 -5.81 2.07 11.34
C PHE A 222 -4.83 2.40 10.21
N GLY A 223 -3.53 2.30 10.50
CA GLY A 223 -2.47 2.68 9.55
C GLY A 223 -2.22 4.18 9.42
N ARG A 224 -2.84 5.02 10.29
CA ARG A 224 -2.82 6.51 10.30
C ARG A 224 -3.55 7.18 9.13
N GLY A 225 -3.73 8.49 9.25
CA GLY A 225 -4.20 9.37 8.18
C GLY A 225 -3.31 10.61 8.05
N VAL A 226 -3.54 11.39 7.01
CA VAL A 226 -2.92 12.69 6.77
C VAL A 226 -4.01 13.75 6.86
N LEU A 227 -3.89 14.67 7.80
CA LEU A 227 -4.69 15.88 7.84
C LEU A 227 -4.13 16.86 6.83
N LEU A 228 -4.97 17.35 5.93
CA LEU A 228 -4.57 18.21 4.82
C LEU A 228 -4.72 19.69 5.15
N SER A 229 -3.79 20.50 4.63
CA SER A 229 -3.98 21.94 4.54
C SER A 229 -5.15 22.27 3.60
N GLN A 230 -5.60 23.53 3.58
CA GLN A 230 -6.63 23.95 2.61
C GLN A 230 -6.19 23.74 1.15
N LYS A 231 -4.89 23.89 0.86
CA LYS A 231 -4.33 23.62 -0.46
C LYS A 231 -4.31 22.11 -0.76
N GLY A 232 -3.89 21.30 0.21
CA GLY A 232 -3.93 19.83 0.10
C GLY A 232 -5.36 19.30 -0.09
N HIS A 233 -6.34 19.84 0.65
CA HIS A 233 -7.74 19.48 0.53
C HIS A 233 -8.31 19.81 -0.86
N LYS A 234 -8.04 21.01 -1.40
CA LYS A 234 -8.43 21.37 -2.79
C LYS A 234 -7.85 20.40 -3.82
N ALA A 235 -6.59 20.02 -3.67
CA ALA A 235 -5.95 19.03 -4.56
C ALA A 235 -6.64 17.66 -4.46
N ARG A 236 -7.00 17.23 -3.24
CA ARG A 236 -7.74 15.99 -3.02
C ARG A 236 -9.12 16.04 -3.67
N VAL A 237 -9.89 17.11 -3.51
CA VAL A 237 -11.21 17.27 -4.12
C VAL A 237 -11.13 17.11 -5.65
N ALA A 238 -10.12 17.72 -6.28
CA ALA A 238 -9.88 17.57 -7.71
C ALA A 238 -9.54 16.11 -8.10
N ALA A 239 -8.71 15.42 -7.31
CA ALA A 239 -8.38 14.02 -7.52
C ALA A 239 -9.60 13.09 -7.32
N ASP A 240 -10.43 13.35 -6.31
CA ASP A 240 -11.65 12.60 -6.04
C ASP A 240 -12.71 12.83 -7.14
N ALA A 241 -12.81 14.03 -7.70
CA ALA A 241 -13.65 14.29 -8.87
C ALA A 241 -13.20 13.47 -10.09
N ARG A 242 -11.89 13.47 -10.40
CA ARG A 242 -11.31 12.63 -11.46
C ARG A 242 -11.54 11.14 -11.20
N LEU A 243 -11.44 10.71 -9.95
CA LEU A 243 -11.69 9.31 -9.56
C LEU A 243 -13.15 8.91 -9.78
N ARG A 244 -14.11 9.79 -9.46
CA ARG A 244 -15.53 9.57 -9.73
C ARG A 244 -15.81 9.46 -11.23
N GLU A 245 -15.20 10.34 -12.01
CA GLU A 245 -15.29 10.35 -13.48
C GLU A 245 -14.70 9.08 -14.11
N ALA A 246 -13.50 8.67 -13.69
CA ALA A 246 -12.85 7.45 -14.16
C ALA A 246 -13.64 6.18 -13.80
N ARG A 247 -14.47 6.23 -12.75
CA ARG A 247 -15.30 5.12 -12.31
C ARG A 247 -16.62 4.98 -13.06
N LYS A 248 -17.00 5.93 -13.95
CA LYS A 248 -18.28 6.00 -14.68
C LYS A 248 -19.00 4.65 -14.73
N VAL A 249 -19.86 4.44 -13.74
CA VAL A 249 -20.68 3.25 -13.59
C VAL A 249 -21.86 3.45 -14.52
N ILE A 250 -22.01 2.58 -15.53
CA ILE A 250 -23.25 2.51 -16.30
C ILE A 250 -24.34 2.11 -15.32
N ARG A 251 -25.25 3.04 -15.01
CA ARG A 251 -26.43 2.78 -14.20
C ARG A 251 -27.56 2.40 -15.15
N TRP A 252 -28.06 1.18 -14.97
CA TRP A 252 -29.27 0.72 -15.64
C TRP A 252 -30.45 1.12 -14.76
N GLU A 253 -31.44 1.79 -15.35
CA GLU A 253 -32.69 2.12 -14.68
C GLU A 253 -33.72 1.03 -14.97
N LEU A 254 -34.61 0.77 -14.01
CA LEU A 254 -35.74 -0.13 -14.22
C LEU A 254 -36.74 0.52 -15.17
N SER A 255 -37.08 -0.19 -16.24
CA SER A 255 -38.16 0.16 -17.15
C SER A 255 -39.51 0.15 -16.43
N GLU A 256 -40.51 0.83 -17.01
CA GLU A 256 -41.88 0.82 -16.48
C GLU A 256 -42.45 -0.59 -16.32
N ARG A 257 -42.08 -1.50 -17.24
CA ARG A 257 -42.47 -2.91 -17.17
C ARG A 257 -41.89 -3.59 -15.93
N GLU A 258 -40.59 -3.40 -15.67
CA GLU A 258 -39.91 -4.01 -14.53
C GLU A 258 -40.41 -3.45 -13.20
N ARG A 259 -40.77 -2.17 -13.16
CA ARG A 259 -41.43 -1.55 -12.00
C ARG A 259 -42.80 -2.17 -11.72
N LYS A 260 -43.62 -2.38 -12.76
CA LYS A 260 -44.92 -3.08 -12.63
C LYS A 260 -44.77 -4.50 -12.11
N ILE A 261 -43.75 -5.23 -12.56
CA ILE A 261 -43.45 -6.59 -12.07
C ILE A 261 -43.11 -6.55 -10.57
N ILE A 262 -42.33 -5.56 -10.12
CA ILE A 262 -42.02 -5.37 -8.69
C ILE A 262 -43.29 -5.08 -7.90
N ASP A 263 -44.14 -4.16 -8.35
CA ASP A 263 -45.40 -3.83 -7.68
C ASP A 263 -46.34 -5.04 -7.57
N GLU A 264 -46.43 -5.87 -8.61
CA GLU A 264 -47.23 -7.11 -8.58
C GLU A 264 -46.67 -8.16 -7.61
N MET A 265 -45.35 -8.30 -7.53
CA MET A 265 -44.70 -9.18 -6.54
C MET A 265 -44.93 -8.68 -5.11
N SER A 266 -44.88 -7.37 -4.89
CA SER A 266 -45.12 -6.77 -3.58
C SER A 266 -46.57 -6.93 -3.12
N ARG A 267 -47.56 -6.91 -4.03
CA ARG A 267 -48.96 -7.23 -3.68
C ARG A 267 -49.15 -8.69 -3.30
N LYS A 268 -48.58 -9.62 -4.06
CA LYS A 268 -48.71 -11.06 -3.80
C LYS A 268 -48.00 -11.51 -2.52
N GLY A 269 -46.95 -10.80 -2.10
CA GLY A 269 -46.27 -11.06 -0.82
C GLY A 269 -47.10 -10.60 0.40
N GLY A 270 -47.83 -9.49 0.28
CA GLY A 270 -48.70 -8.99 1.35
C GLY A 270 -49.92 -9.88 1.63
N GLU A 271 -50.47 -10.52 0.61
CA GLU A 271 -51.58 -11.48 0.76
C GLU A 271 -51.15 -12.80 1.44
N ALA A 272 -49.85 -13.09 1.52
CA ALA A 272 -49.31 -14.29 2.16
C ALA A 272 -48.91 -14.09 3.64
N GLU A 273 -48.84 -12.85 4.13
CA GLU A 273 -48.57 -12.52 5.54
C GLU A 273 -49.85 -12.31 6.39
N GLU A 274 -51.04 -12.30 5.77
CA GLU A 274 -52.35 -12.19 6.47
C GLU A 274 -53.07 -13.55 6.66
N LEU A 275 -52.37 -14.68 6.57
CA LEU A 275 -52.86 -16.02 6.95
C LEU A 275 -51.98 -16.65 8.03
#